data_AF-A0A1C5H2T6-F1
#
_entry.id   AF-A0A1C5H2T6-F1
#
_cell.length_a   1.000
_cell.length_b   1.000
_cell.length_c   1.000
_cell.angle_alpha   90.00
_cell.angle_beta   90.00
_cell.angle_gamma   90.00
#
_symmetry.space_group_name_H-M   'P 1'
#
loop_
_entity.id
_entity.type
_entity.pdbx_description
1 polymer ?
#
loop_
_entity_poly.entity_id
_entity_poly.type
_entity_poly.pdbx_seq_one_letter_code
_entity_poly.pdbx_strand_id
1 'polypeptide(L)'
;MKRRTLDLLFSIGGLGLAVLLLVVGIVLTTNANFANTYVHDQLSAQHISFKPADQLTDEEKKSDCLREYAGEQLNTGKQAECYANEFIGLHLKSIGGGRTYADLGGPEAALKAQVAQAEQTNAANLADLQKQLAAATAQRETVFKGETLRGMLLTSYGFSEFGRKAGQGALAMYLGAALLLLLSLAGLVHAFRTPATETFAAPKQARERVTT
;
A
#
# COMPACT_ATOMS: atom_id res chain seq x y z
N MET A 1 13.60 -37.80 31.12
CA MET A 1 12.79 -38.03 29.90
C MET A 1 13.64 -38.77 28.88
N LYS A 2 13.08 -39.71 28.10
CA LYS A 2 13.83 -40.38 27.02
C LYS A 2 14.12 -39.38 25.90
N ARG A 3 15.34 -39.41 25.35
CA ARG A 3 15.77 -38.48 24.28
C ARG A 3 14.81 -38.54 23.08
N ARG A 4 14.47 -39.77 22.66
CA ARG A 4 13.50 -40.04 21.59
C ARG A 4 12.13 -39.38 21.82
N THR A 5 11.63 -39.35 23.06
CA THR A 5 10.33 -38.71 23.37
C THR A 5 10.41 -37.19 23.21
N LEU A 6 11.51 -36.58 23.65
CA LEU A 6 11.76 -35.15 23.49
C LEU A 6 11.82 -34.75 22.00
N ASP A 7 12.57 -35.53 21.20
CA ASP A 7 12.72 -35.28 19.76
C ASP A 7 11.38 -35.40 19.03
N LEU A 8 10.55 -36.39 19.37
CA LEU A 8 9.20 -36.53 18.81
C LEU A 8 8.31 -35.34 19.18
N LEU A 9 8.31 -34.91 20.44
CA LEU A 9 7.49 -33.77 20.89
C LEU A 9 7.86 -32.48 20.13
N PHE A 10 9.14 -32.14 20.05
CA PHE A 10 9.58 -30.96 19.31
C PHE A 10 9.31 -31.07 17.81
N SER A 11 9.49 -32.25 17.22
CA SER A 11 9.27 -32.43 15.78
C SER A 11 7.80 -32.31 15.41
N ILE A 12 6.89 -32.91 16.19
CA ILE A 12 5.45 -32.79 15.98
C ILE A 12 4.98 -31.35 16.21
N GLY A 13 5.45 -30.70 17.28
CA GLY A 13 5.15 -29.29 17.54
C GLY A 13 5.63 -28.37 16.42
N GLY A 14 6.86 -28.56 15.95
CA GLY A 14 7.43 -27.83 14.81
C GLY A 14 6.66 -28.07 13.51
N LEU A 15 6.17 -29.31 13.27
CA LEU A 15 5.39 -29.64 12.09
C LEU A 15 4.02 -28.97 12.14
N GLY A 16 3.37 -28.94 13.32
CA GLY A 16 2.14 -28.19 13.53
C GLY A 16 2.31 -26.69 13.24
N LEU A 17 3.39 -26.09 13.72
CA LEU A 17 3.71 -24.68 13.41
C LEU A 17 4.03 -24.47 11.93
N ALA A 18 4.75 -25.40 11.28
CA ALA A 18 5.05 -25.32 9.86
C ALA A 18 3.76 -25.30 9.01
N VAL A 19 2.81 -26.17 9.33
CA VAL A 19 1.48 -26.20 8.68
C VAL A 19 0.72 -24.90 8.93
N LEU A 20 0.72 -24.38 10.15
CA LEU A 20 0.07 -23.11 10.48
C LEU A 20 0.66 -21.96 9.65
N LEU A 21 1.99 -21.83 9.61
CA LEU A 21 2.66 -20.79 8.82
C LEU A 21 2.37 -20.94 7.32
N LEU A 22 2.33 -22.18 6.81
CA LEU A 22 1.97 -22.45 5.42
C LEU A 22 0.56 -21.94 5.10
N VAL A 23 -0.42 -22.23 5.96
CA VAL A 23 -1.80 -21.75 5.80
C VAL A 23 -1.87 -20.23 5.82
N VAL A 24 -1.19 -19.58 6.77
CA VAL A 24 -1.14 -18.11 6.84
C VAL A 24 -0.47 -17.53 5.58
N GLY A 25 0.60 -18.14 5.08
CA GLY A 25 1.26 -17.73 3.84
C GLY A 25 0.34 -17.80 2.63
N ILE A 26 -0.49 -18.85 2.53
CA ILE A 26 -1.51 -18.98 1.48
C ILE A 26 -2.55 -17.86 1.58
N VAL A 27 -3.08 -17.61 2.78
CA VAL A 27 -4.06 -16.52 3.00
C VAL A 27 -3.48 -15.17 2.59
N LEU A 28 -2.25 -14.86 3.01
CA LEU A 28 -1.58 -13.61 2.65
C LEU A 28 -1.34 -13.49 1.14
N THR A 29 -0.98 -14.59 0.46
CA THR A 29 -0.82 -14.62 -1.00
C THR A 29 -2.14 -14.34 -1.71
N THR A 30 -3.24 -14.93 -1.26
CA THR A 30 -4.57 -14.67 -1.83
C THR A 30 -4.97 -13.20 -1.67
N ASN A 31 -4.71 -12.60 -0.50
CA ASN A 31 -4.97 -11.17 -0.28
C ASN A 31 -4.07 -10.27 -1.14
N ALA A 32 -2.80 -10.64 -1.31
CA ALA A 32 -1.88 -9.93 -2.20
C ALA A 32 -2.39 -9.93 -3.65
N ASN A 33 -2.82 -11.09 -4.14
CA ASN A 33 -3.37 -11.25 -5.49
C ASN A 33 -4.66 -10.46 -5.66
N PHE A 34 -5.59 -10.57 -4.69
CA PHE A 34 -6.84 -9.81 -4.72
C PHE A 34 -6.58 -8.31 -4.84
N ALA A 35 -5.72 -7.74 -3.99
CA ALA A 35 -5.41 -6.32 -4.02
C ALA A 35 -4.83 -5.88 -5.37
N ASN A 36 -3.90 -6.64 -5.93
CA ASN A 36 -3.27 -6.29 -7.21
C ASN A 36 -4.27 -6.40 -8.39
N THR A 37 -5.04 -7.48 -8.47
CA THR A 37 -6.06 -7.66 -9.52
C THR A 37 -7.14 -6.61 -9.41
N TYR A 38 -7.67 -6.37 -8.21
CA TYR A 38 -8.72 -5.39 -8.00
C TYR A 38 -8.27 -3.97 -8.39
N VAL A 39 -7.08 -3.55 -7.94
CA VAL A 39 -6.52 -2.25 -8.32
C VAL A 39 -6.35 -2.16 -9.83
N HIS A 40 -5.81 -3.20 -10.47
CA HIS A 40 -5.66 -3.22 -11.92
C HIS A 40 -7.00 -3.06 -12.65
N ASP A 41 -8.00 -3.85 -12.27
CA ASP A 41 -9.29 -3.86 -12.95
C ASP A 41 -10.04 -2.54 -12.75
N GLN A 42 -10.02 -1.99 -11.53
CA GLN A 42 -10.66 -0.71 -11.25
C GLN A 42 -9.98 0.46 -11.96
N LEU A 43 -8.64 0.48 -12.01
CA LEU A 43 -7.92 1.56 -12.70
C LEU A 43 -8.09 1.44 -14.23
N SER A 44 -8.00 0.24 -14.78
CA SER A 44 -8.17 -0.02 -16.22
C SER A 44 -9.57 0.37 -16.71
N ALA A 45 -10.60 0.16 -15.89
CA ALA A 45 -11.98 0.54 -16.21
C ALA A 45 -12.17 2.07 -16.40
N GLN A 46 -11.24 2.89 -15.90
CA GLN A 46 -11.32 4.35 -16.05
C GLN A 46 -10.80 4.84 -17.40
N HIS A 47 -10.09 4.01 -18.17
CA HIS A 47 -9.49 4.36 -19.47
C HIS A 47 -8.63 5.64 -19.42
N ILE A 48 -7.89 5.84 -18.33
CA ILE A 48 -6.99 6.98 -18.16
C ILE A 48 -5.62 6.61 -18.72
N SER A 49 -5.10 7.43 -19.63
CA SER A 49 -3.74 7.31 -20.16
C SER A 49 -2.88 8.49 -19.73
N PHE A 50 -1.60 8.24 -19.53
CA PHE A 50 -0.60 9.31 -19.46
C PHE A 50 -0.45 9.96 -20.83
N LYS A 51 -0.12 11.26 -20.83
CA LYS A 51 0.22 11.96 -22.08
C LYS A 51 1.41 11.27 -22.75
N PRO A 52 1.41 11.18 -24.09
CA PRO A 52 2.61 10.84 -24.85
C PRO A 52 3.78 11.79 -24.52
N ALA A 53 5.01 11.29 -24.61
CA ALA A 53 6.21 12.03 -24.15
C ALA A 53 6.41 13.37 -24.90
N ASP A 54 6.03 13.43 -26.17
CA ASP A 54 6.08 14.64 -27.01
C ASP A 54 5.00 15.67 -26.65
N GLN A 55 3.96 15.26 -25.91
CA GLN A 55 2.86 16.12 -25.47
C GLN A 55 3.01 16.59 -24.01
N LEU A 56 4.06 16.17 -23.31
CA LEU A 56 4.37 16.70 -21.99
C LEU A 56 4.86 18.15 -22.09
N THR A 57 4.28 19.01 -21.26
CA THR A 57 4.75 20.38 -21.03
C THR A 57 6.13 20.37 -20.37
N ASP A 58 6.84 21.50 -20.43
CA ASP A 58 8.17 21.61 -19.81
C ASP A 58 8.15 21.42 -18.29
N GLU A 59 7.03 21.75 -17.64
CA GLU A 59 6.85 21.51 -16.21
C GLU A 59 6.60 20.02 -15.92
N GLU A 60 5.71 19.36 -16.68
CA GLU A 60 5.45 17.92 -16.54
C GLU A 60 6.70 17.09 -16.83
N LYS A 61 7.54 17.52 -17.79
CA LYS A 61 8.83 16.89 -18.09
C LYS A 61 9.81 16.91 -16.93
N LYS A 62 9.62 17.72 -15.89
CA LYS A 62 10.48 17.68 -14.68
C LYS A 62 10.22 16.46 -13.81
N SER A 63 9.04 15.85 -13.92
CA SER A 63 8.68 14.66 -13.15
C SER A 63 9.23 13.40 -13.82
N ASP A 64 10.12 12.70 -13.12
CA ASP A 64 10.72 11.45 -13.62
C ASP A 64 9.65 10.40 -13.94
N CYS A 65 8.63 10.26 -13.08
CA CYS A 65 7.60 9.24 -13.28
C CYS A 65 6.62 9.56 -14.41
N LEU A 66 6.34 10.85 -14.69
CA LEU A 66 5.51 11.20 -15.85
C LEU A 66 6.23 10.90 -17.17
N ARG A 67 7.56 11.03 -17.18
CA ARG A 67 8.38 10.60 -18.32
C ARG A 67 8.45 9.09 -18.42
N GLU A 68 8.59 8.40 -17.29
CA GLU A 68 8.64 6.93 -17.22
C GLU A 68 7.37 6.29 -17.78
N TYR A 69 6.19 6.78 -17.38
CA TYR A 69 4.90 6.23 -17.80
C TYR A 69 4.30 6.93 -19.03
N ALA A 70 5.06 7.74 -19.76
CA ALA A 70 4.52 8.53 -20.86
C ALA A 70 3.87 7.64 -21.95
N GLY A 71 2.61 7.93 -22.29
CA GLY A 71 1.82 7.17 -23.25
C GLY A 71 1.29 5.82 -22.75
N GLU A 72 1.58 5.42 -21.50
CA GLU A 72 1.04 4.20 -20.91
C GLU A 72 -0.37 4.39 -20.36
N GLN A 73 -1.07 3.27 -20.17
CA GLN A 73 -2.33 3.24 -19.43
C GLN A 73 -2.09 3.25 -17.93
N LEU A 74 -2.92 3.99 -17.19
CA LEU A 74 -2.91 4.03 -15.73
C LEU A 74 -3.63 2.78 -15.21
N ASN A 75 -2.90 1.68 -15.04
CA ASN A 75 -3.44 0.38 -14.65
C ASN A 75 -2.81 -0.18 -13.35
N THR A 76 -1.82 0.49 -12.78
CA THR A 76 -1.14 0.04 -11.55
C THR A 76 -1.24 1.09 -10.45
N GLY A 77 -1.10 0.66 -9.20
CA GLY A 77 -1.07 1.59 -8.08
C GLY A 77 0.08 2.59 -8.14
N LYS A 78 1.25 2.22 -8.69
CA LYS A 78 2.38 3.14 -8.87
C LYS A 78 2.14 4.19 -9.94
N GLN A 79 1.49 3.81 -11.04
CA GLN A 79 0.98 4.76 -12.02
C GLN A 79 -0.07 5.69 -11.39
N ALA A 80 -0.99 5.16 -10.55
CA ALA A 80 -1.97 5.98 -9.85
C ALA A 80 -1.32 7.02 -8.92
N GLU A 81 -0.30 6.63 -8.15
CA GLU A 81 0.49 7.54 -7.31
C GLU A 81 1.14 8.65 -8.14
N CYS A 82 1.80 8.28 -9.24
CA CYS A 82 2.44 9.22 -10.15
C CYS A 82 1.44 10.22 -10.74
N TYR A 83 0.37 9.73 -11.36
CA TYR A 83 -0.64 10.58 -11.99
C TYR A 83 -1.32 11.51 -10.98
N ALA A 84 -1.62 11.00 -9.78
CA ALA A 84 -2.26 11.77 -8.72
C ALA A 84 -1.38 12.94 -8.23
N ASN A 85 -0.11 12.69 -7.96
CA ASN A 85 0.79 13.69 -7.37
C ASN A 85 1.40 14.61 -8.43
N GLU A 86 1.89 14.04 -9.53
CA GLU A 86 2.75 14.74 -10.48
C GLU A 86 1.96 15.34 -11.63
N PHE A 87 0.83 14.74 -12.01
CA PHE A 87 -0.05 15.30 -13.02
C PHE A 87 -1.17 16.14 -12.38
N ILE A 88 -2.10 15.50 -11.64
CA ILE A 88 -3.25 16.21 -11.07
C ILE A 88 -2.78 17.26 -10.04
N GLY A 89 -1.88 16.89 -9.14
CA GLY A 89 -1.34 17.82 -8.13
C GLY A 89 -0.68 19.06 -8.74
N LEU A 90 0.08 18.90 -9.81
CA LEU A 90 0.70 20.00 -10.54
C LEU A 90 -0.35 20.96 -11.12
N HIS A 91 -1.34 20.43 -11.85
CA HIS A 91 -2.39 21.25 -12.47
C HIS A 91 -3.29 21.93 -11.43
N LEU A 92 -3.60 21.23 -10.33
CA LEU A 92 -4.35 21.80 -9.22
C LEU A 92 -3.61 22.97 -8.58
N LYS A 93 -2.29 22.85 -8.39
CA LYS A 93 -1.47 23.96 -7.88
C LYS A 93 -1.55 25.17 -8.81
N SER A 94 -1.52 24.96 -10.13
CA SER A 94 -1.68 26.04 -11.11
C SER A 94 -3.07 26.66 -11.07
N ILE A 95 -4.13 25.85 -11.03
CA ILE A 95 -5.54 26.31 -11.06
C ILE A 95 -5.90 27.02 -9.76
N GLY A 96 -5.56 26.44 -8.61
CA GLY A 96 -5.87 26.97 -7.28
C GLY A 96 -4.91 28.05 -6.79
N GLY A 97 -3.83 28.34 -7.52
CA GLY A 97 -2.75 29.19 -7.03
C GLY A 97 -2.10 28.64 -5.75
N GLY A 98 -2.03 27.31 -5.64
CA GLY A 98 -1.56 26.59 -4.46
C GLY A 98 -2.57 26.48 -3.30
N ARG A 99 -3.79 27.02 -3.45
CA ARG A 99 -4.86 26.93 -2.45
C ARG A 99 -5.68 25.65 -2.64
N THR A 100 -6.04 25.01 -1.54
CA THR A 100 -6.93 23.84 -1.54
C THR A 100 -8.40 24.22 -1.72
N TYR A 101 -9.28 23.24 -1.92
CA TYR A 101 -10.72 23.46 -1.93
C TYR A 101 -11.21 24.21 -0.68
N ALA A 102 -10.65 23.87 0.49
CA ALA A 102 -11.01 24.50 1.76
C ALA A 102 -10.56 25.97 1.82
N ASP A 103 -9.33 26.26 1.35
CA ASP A 103 -8.76 27.60 1.36
C ASP A 103 -9.47 28.60 0.44
N LEU A 104 -10.15 28.08 -0.60
CA LEU A 104 -10.90 28.89 -1.57
C LEU A 104 -12.31 29.28 -1.07
N GLY A 105 -12.82 28.65 -0.02
CA GLY A 105 -14.15 28.94 0.51
C GLY A 105 -14.31 30.36 1.07
N GLY A 106 -13.29 30.86 1.79
CA GLY A 106 -13.28 32.21 2.34
C GLY A 106 -13.35 33.31 1.26
N PRO A 107 -12.45 33.30 0.26
CA PRO A 107 -12.49 34.23 -0.88
C PRO A 107 -13.82 34.20 -1.64
N GLU A 108 -14.37 33.01 -1.91
CA GLU A 108 -15.65 32.88 -2.59
C GLU A 108 -16.80 33.49 -1.77
N ALA A 109 -16.85 33.22 -0.47
CA ALA A 109 -17.86 33.80 0.42
C ALA A 109 -17.75 35.33 0.51
N ALA A 110 -16.53 35.88 0.53
CA ALA A 110 -16.31 37.31 0.51
C ALA A 110 -16.81 37.95 -0.79
N LEU A 111 -16.58 37.32 -1.95
CA LEU A 111 -17.12 37.77 -3.23
C LEU A 111 -18.66 37.71 -3.26
N LYS A 112 -19.27 36.65 -2.71
CA LYS A 112 -20.74 36.57 -2.57
C LYS A 112 -21.30 37.73 -1.77
N ALA A 113 -20.65 38.10 -0.66
CA ALA A 113 -21.08 39.23 0.16
C ALA A 113 -20.95 40.57 -0.60
N GLN A 114 -19.87 40.76 -1.37
CA GLN A 114 -19.67 41.95 -2.20
C GLN A 114 -20.73 42.06 -3.31
N VAL A 115 -21.08 40.95 -3.98
CA VAL A 115 -22.16 40.92 -4.97
C VAL A 115 -23.49 41.32 -4.33
N ALA A 116 -23.85 40.72 -3.20
CA ALA A 116 -25.11 41.04 -2.51
C ALA A 116 -25.19 42.53 -2.11
N GLN A 117 -24.08 43.12 -1.65
CA GLN A 117 -24.02 44.55 -1.32
C GLN A 117 -24.13 45.44 -2.58
N ALA A 118 -23.48 45.04 -3.68
CA ALA A 118 -23.53 45.75 -4.96
C ALA A 118 -24.93 45.72 -5.58
N GLU A 119 -25.69 44.62 -5.41
CA GLU A 119 -27.09 44.50 -5.83
C GLU A 119 -27.99 45.46 -5.06
N GLN A 120 -27.84 45.54 -3.73
CA GLN A 120 -28.63 46.45 -2.88
C GLN A 120 -28.38 47.93 -3.19
N THR A 121 -27.15 48.26 -3.63
CA THR A 121 -26.73 49.64 -3.87
C THR A 121 -26.75 50.03 -5.35
N ASN A 122 -27.19 49.14 -6.26
CA ASN A 122 -27.09 49.31 -7.71
C ASN A 122 -25.69 49.79 -8.15
N ALA A 123 -24.64 49.18 -7.58
CA ALA A 123 -23.27 49.60 -7.81
C ALA A 123 -22.86 49.38 -9.28
N ALA A 124 -22.13 50.34 -9.86
CA ALA A 124 -21.69 50.28 -11.25
C ALA A 124 -20.77 49.09 -11.57
N ASN A 125 -20.10 48.53 -10.57
CA ASN A 125 -19.22 47.36 -10.71
C ASN A 125 -19.92 46.01 -10.49
N LEU A 126 -21.24 45.97 -10.32
CA LEU A 126 -21.99 44.73 -10.06
C LEU A 126 -21.69 43.64 -11.09
N ALA A 127 -21.69 43.99 -12.38
CA ALA A 127 -21.40 43.04 -13.46
C ALA A 127 -19.99 42.45 -13.39
N ASP A 128 -19.01 43.22 -12.91
CA ASP A 128 -17.64 42.75 -12.73
C ASP A 128 -17.53 41.80 -11.53
N LEU A 129 -18.14 42.16 -10.39
CA LEU A 129 -18.20 41.31 -9.20
C LEU A 129 -18.89 39.97 -9.48
N GLN A 130 -19.97 39.97 -10.26
CA GLN A 130 -20.65 38.75 -10.68
C GLN A 130 -19.75 37.85 -11.53
N LYS A 131 -18.94 38.43 -12.44
CA LYS A 131 -17.95 37.67 -13.22
C LYS A 131 -16.85 37.09 -12.33
N GLN A 132 -16.33 37.86 -11.39
CA GLN A 132 -15.32 37.39 -10.43
C GLN A 132 -15.85 36.25 -9.56
N LEU A 133 -17.09 36.38 -9.07
CA LEU A 133 -17.75 35.33 -8.31
C LEU A 133 -17.91 34.05 -9.15
N ALA A 134 -18.39 34.15 -10.39
CA ALA A 134 -18.53 33.01 -11.29
C ALA A 134 -17.18 32.31 -11.53
N ALA A 135 -16.10 33.07 -11.74
CA ALA A 135 -14.75 32.54 -11.90
C ALA A 135 -14.25 31.84 -10.63
N ALA A 136 -14.44 32.45 -9.45
CA ALA A 136 -14.04 31.87 -8.17
C ALA A 136 -14.82 30.57 -7.86
N THR A 137 -16.13 30.54 -8.13
CA THR A 137 -16.95 29.33 -7.98
C THR A 137 -16.48 28.22 -8.93
N ALA A 138 -16.24 28.52 -10.22
CA ALA A 138 -15.75 27.54 -11.18
C ALA A 138 -14.35 27.01 -10.85
N GLN A 139 -13.46 27.88 -10.36
CA GLN A 139 -12.13 27.51 -9.89
C GLN A 139 -12.23 26.56 -8.69
N ARG A 140 -13.04 26.90 -7.68
CA ARG A 140 -13.22 26.07 -6.48
C ARG A 140 -13.85 24.73 -6.81
N GLU A 141 -14.80 24.68 -7.74
CA GLU A 141 -15.39 23.42 -8.23
C GLU A 141 -14.35 22.55 -8.95
N THR A 142 -13.50 23.16 -9.78
CA THR A 142 -12.43 22.43 -10.48
C THR A 142 -11.41 21.86 -9.50
N VAL A 143 -11.02 22.65 -8.49
CA VAL A 143 -10.12 22.19 -7.43
C VAL A 143 -10.76 21.05 -6.64
N PHE A 144 -12.04 21.16 -6.28
CA PHE A 144 -12.77 20.09 -5.60
C PHE A 144 -12.73 18.77 -6.38
N LYS A 145 -13.07 18.82 -7.68
CA LYS A 145 -13.07 17.64 -8.54
C LYS A 145 -11.68 17.03 -8.65
N GLY A 146 -10.66 17.85 -8.86
CA GLY A 146 -9.28 17.36 -8.98
C GLY A 146 -8.75 16.80 -7.66
N GLU A 147 -8.97 17.46 -6.52
CA GLU A 147 -8.54 16.95 -5.20
C GLU A 147 -9.25 15.63 -4.86
N THR A 148 -10.52 15.49 -5.24
CA THR A 148 -11.28 14.24 -5.09
C THR A 148 -10.71 13.12 -5.96
N LEU A 149 -10.48 13.38 -7.25
CA LEU A 149 -9.84 12.43 -8.17
C LEU A 149 -8.46 12.00 -7.67
N ARG A 150 -7.64 12.97 -7.23
CA ARG A 150 -6.33 12.72 -6.63
C ARG A 150 -6.44 11.81 -5.40
N GLY A 151 -7.38 12.07 -4.50
CA GLY A 151 -7.62 11.26 -3.31
C GLY A 151 -8.03 9.82 -3.65
N MET A 152 -8.89 9.63 -4.65
CA MET A 152 -9.31 8.29 -5.09
C MET A 152 -8.15 7.49 -5.71
N LEU A 153 -7.33 8.12 -6.55
CA LEU A 153 -6.14 7.47 -7.12
C LEU A 153 -5.11 7.08 -6.05
N LEU A 154 -4.87 7.97 -5.07
CA LEU A 154 -3.99 7.67 -3.94
C LEU A 154 -4.54 6.57 -3.03
N THR A 155 -5.87 6.43 -2.95
CA THR A 155 -6.49 5.30 -2.24
C THR A 155 -6.21 3.99 -2.97
N SER A 156 -6.37 3.94 -4.30
CA SER A 156 -6.01 2.77 -5.12
C SER A 156 -4.52 2.40 -4.98
N TYR A 157 -3.64 3.40 -4.95
CA TYR A 157 -2.23 3.19 -4.64
C TYR A 157 -2.04 2.56 -3.26
N GLY A 158 -2.69 3.10 -2.21
CA GLY A 158 -2.63 2.54 -0.86
C GLY A 158 -3.05 1.06 -0.81
N PHE A 159 -4.12 0.68 -1.51
CA PHE A 159 -4.53 -0.72 -1.65
C PHE A 159 -3.48 -1.59 -2.35
N SER A 160 -2.83 -1.09 -3.39
CA SER A 160 -1.74 -1.82 -4.05
C SER A 160 -0.56 -2.06 -3.12
N GLU A 161 -0.23 -1.10 -2.25
CA GLU A 161 0.84 -1.25 -1.26
C GLU A 161 0.46 -2.28 -0.18
N PHE A 162 -0.80 -2.34 0.25
CA PHE A 162 -1.27 -3.43 1.12
C PHE A 162 -1.09 -4.80 0.45
N GLY A 163 -1.41 -4.92 -0.83
CA GLY A 163 -1.19 -6.14 -1.60
C GLY A 163 0.29 -6.54 -1.64
N ARG A 164 1.17 -5.58 -1.94
CA ARG A 164 2.63 -5.78 -1.95
C ARG A 164 3.15 -6.23 -0.58
N LYS A 165 2.68 -5.61 0.51
CA LYS A 165 3.07 -5.98 1.88
C LYS A 165 2.53 -7.36 2.28
N ALA A 166 1.32 -7.72 1.88
CA ALA A 166 0.79 -9.06 2.07
C ALA A 166 1.66 -10.11 1.36
N GLY A 167 2.11 -9.83 0.13
CA GLY A 167 3.03 -10.71 -0.60
C GLY A 167 4.39 -10.87 0.10
N GLN A 168 4.96 -9.80 0.64
CA GLN A 168 6.18 -9.86 1.46
C GLN A 168 5.97 -10.71 2.73
N GLY A 169 4.83 -10.52 3.40
CA GLY A 169 4.44 -11.33 4.57
C GLY A 169 4.28 -12.81 4.23
N ALA A 170 3.63 -13.12 3.10
CA ALA A 170 3.48 -14.48 2.61
C ALA A 170 4.83 -15.16 2.40
N LEU A 171 5.78 -14.48 1.76
CA LEU A 171 7.14 -14.99 1.55
C LEU A 171 7.82 -15.33 2.87
N ALA A 172 7.74 -14.45 3.87
CA ALA A 172 8.31 -14.70 5.19
C ALA A 172 7.67 -15.94 5.87
N MET A 173 6.34 -16.09 5.76
CA MET A 173 5.63 -17.26 6.28
C MET A 173 6.05 -18.55 5.58
N TYR A 174 6.23 -18.54 4.26
CA TYR A 174 6.70 -19.70 3.51
C TYR A 174 8.14 -20.10 3.86
N LEU A 175 9.04 -19.13 4.04
CA LEU A 175 10.40 -19.40 4.48
C LEU A 175 10.42 -20.00 5.90
N GLY A 176 9.61 -19.45 6.81
CA GLY A 176 9.45 -20.00 8.16
C GLY A 176 8.86 -21.42 8.16
N ALA A 177 7.83 -21.66 7.35
CA ALA A 177 7.22 -22.98 7.19
C ALA A 177 8.22 -24.00 6.63
N ALA A 178 8.99 -23.63 5.59
CA ALA A 178 10.01 -24.49 5.00
C ALA A 178 11.11 -24.83 6.00
N LEU A 179 11.61 -23.85 6.75
CA LEU A 179 12.63 -24.07 7.78
C LEU A 179 12.13 -25.01 8.88
N LEU A 180 10.94 -24.76 9.44
CA LEU A 180 10.38 -25.63 10.48
C LEU A 180 10.09 -27.03 9.96
N LEU A 181 9.61 -27.17 8.72
CA LEU A 181 9.42 -28.48 8.10
C LEU A 181 10.75 -29.25 8.04
N LEU A 182 11.83 -28.62 7.57
CA LEU A 182 13.15 -29.26 7.50
C LEU A 182 13.67 -29.66 8.88
N LEU A 183 13.54 -28.79 9.89
CA LEU A 183 13.96 -29.08 11.26
C LEU A 183 13.13 -30.20 11.90
N SER A 184 11.81 -30.21 11.67
CA SER A 184 10.92 -31.27 12.14
C SER A 184 11.23 -32.60 11.48
N LEU A 185 11.50 -32.63 10.17
CA LEU A 185 11.92 -33.85 9.48
C LEU A 185 13.27 -34.36 10.02
N ALA A 186 14.24 -33.46 10.23
CA ALA A 186 15.52 -33.82 10.84
C ALA A 186 15.35 -34.37 12.26
N GLY A 187 14.49 -33.75 13.07
CA GLY A 187 14.14 -34.21 14.42
C GLY A 187 13.46 -35.58 14.42
N LEU A 188 12.54 -35.84 13.48
CA LEU A 188 11.92 -37.17 13.32
C LEU A 188 12.97 -38.22 12.93
N VAL A 189 13.82 -37.93 11.95
CA VAL A 189 14.92 -38.82 11.54
C VAL A 189 15.86 -39.10 12.72
N HIS A 190 16.20 -38.09 13.51
CA HIS A 190 17.01 -38.25 14.72
C HIS A 190 16.32 -39.12 15.77
N ALA A 191 15.01 -38.91 16.00
CA ALA A 191 14.22 -39.72 16.92
C ALA A 191 14.15 -41.20 16.50
N PHE A 192 14.05 -41.49 15.20
CA PHE A 192 14.03 -42.86 14.67
C PHE A 192 15.40 -43.55 14.75
N ARG A 193 16.49 -42.78 14.70
CA ARG A 193 17.86 -43.31 14.84
C ARG A 193 18.32 -43.44 16.30
N THR A 194 17.64 -42.78 17.24
CA THR A 194 18.03 -42.77 18.66
C THR A 194 17.51 -44.02 19.39
N PRO A 195 18.37 -44.79 20.08
CA PRO A 195 17.94 -45.95 20.87
C PRO A 195 16.92 -45.58 21.94
N ALA A 196 15.97 -46.49 22.21
CA ALA A 196 14.88 -46.25 23.16
C ALA A 196 15.33 -46.14 24.63
N THR A 197 16.56 -46.55 24.92
CA THR A 197 17.21 -46.52 26.24
C THR A 197 17.98 -45.23 26.48
N GLU A 198 18.26 -44.43 25.44
CA GLU A 198 19.00 -43.18 25.59
C GLU A 198 18.20 -42.15 26.38
N THR A 199 18.80 -41.65 27.46
CA THR A 199 18.21 -40.66 28.35
C THR A 199 18.75 -39.28 28.03
N PHE A 200 17.86 -38.29 27.98
CA PHE A 200 18.30 -36.91 27.80
C PHE A 200 19.07 -36.43 29.04
N ALA A 201 20.25 -35.85 28.83
CA ALA A 201 21.11 -35.28 29.87
C ALA A 201 21.43 -36.27 31.01
N ALA A 202 21.86 -37.50 30.67
CA ALA A 202 22.25 -38.48 31.67
C ALA A 202 23.40 -37.95 32.56
N PRO A 203 23.33 -38.11 33.89
CA PRO A 203 24.42 -37.66 34.78
C PRO A 203 25.71 -38.43 34.43
N LYS A 204 26.83 -37.71 34.33
CA LYS A 204 28.15 -38.36 34.21
C LYS A 204 28.35 -39.27 35.41
N GLN A 205 28.51 -40.57 35.20
CA GLN A 205 28.87 -41.48 36.28
C GLN A 205 30.16 -40.99 36.93
N ALA A 206 30.09 -40.63 38.22
CA ALA A 206 31.28 -40.42 39.02
C ALA A 206 32.04 -41.74 39.03
N ARG A 207 33.26 -41.75 38.50
CA ARG A 207 34.16 -42.91 38.63
C ARG A 207 34.24 -43.26 40.11
N GLU A 208 33.67 -44.39 40.48
CA GLU A 208 33.81 -44.96 41.81
C GLU A 208 35.31 -45.15 42.05
N ARG A 209 35.89 -44.38 42.97
CA ARG A 209 37.26 -44.61 43.42
C ARG A 209 37.23 -45.96 44.12
N VAL A 210 37.74 -46.98 43.45
CA VAL A 210 38.08 -48.26 44.07
C VAL A 210 39.11 -47.95 45.15
N THR A 211 38.67 -47.89 46.40
CA THR A 211 39.56 -47.93 47.57
C THR A 211 39.95 -49.39 47.78
N THR A 212 41.18 -49.71 47.38
CA THR A 212 41.91 -50.93 47.79
C THR A 212 42.29 -50.87 49.26
#